data_AF-A0A966MUS8-F1
#
_entry.id   AF-A0A966MUS8-F1
#
_cell.length_a   1.000
_cell.length_b   1.000
_cell.length_c   1.000
_cell.angle_alpha   90.00
_cell.angle_beta   90.00
_cell.angle_gamma   90.00
#
_symmetry.space_group_name_H-M   'P 1'
#
loop_
_entity.id
_entity.type
_entity.pdbx_description
1 polymer ?
#
loop_
_entity_poly.entity_id
_entity_poly.type
_entity_poly.pdbx_seq_one_letter_code
_entity_poly.pdbx_strand_id
1 'polypeptide(L)'
;MQRSFSAVLLLVAAVAIGMSIGAWWLDRTVFSPSPSPDLAEAILDDAEIRLEINAFISARTAAVLETTPDELSAFLEESVLPTPGGAVELAEFMQRAHLRVLGSNDDSIVIVPSELVRIVRDERAYDAEAATVPVPVIGTLKTFRTTAGWIFRIAGGIGILTLLAGLVTRPYRSELVRGIAELLMSTGVWMVAFGYAVPVHVVPAIDNNTWAGLAPRLALRVAPTTIGAAVVLVAGGLALLLASLSGGRRRNWSSPIPAMQNRDQHRWS
;
A
#
# COMPACT_ATOMS: atom_id res chain seq x y z
N MET A 1 16.45 -31.82 -7.69
CA MET A 1 15.57 -31.25 -8.73
C MET A 1 16.26 -30.05 -9.33
N GLN A 2 16.81 -30.15 -10.56
CA GLN A 2 17.30 -28.98 -11.29
C GLN A 2 16.08 -28.19 -11.80
N ARG A 3 16.00 -26.89 -11.49
CA ARG A 3 15.01 -26.00 -12.09
C ARG A 3 15.42 -25.73 -13.53
N SER A 4 14.46 -25.79 -14.45
CA SER A 4 14.67 -25.33 -15.82
C SER A 4 14.92 -23.82 -15.84
N PHE A 5 15.61 -23.35 -16.88
CA PHE A 5 15.88 -21.93 -17.07
C PHE A 5 14.59 -21.10 -17.12
N SER A 6 13.55 -21.61 -17.81
CA SER A 6 12.20 -21.03 -17.84
C SER A 6 11.60 -20.85 -16.43
N ALA A 7 11.69 -21.89 -15.59
CA ALA A 7 11.16 -21.85 -14.23
C ALA A 7 11.90 -20.82 -13.34
N VAL A 8 13.21 -20.62 -13.56
CA VAL A 8 13.97 -19.57 -12.85
C VAL A 8 13.50 -18.18 -13.29
N LEU A 9 13.30 -17.95 -14.59
CA LEU A 9 12.81 -16.67 -15.10
C LEU A 9 11.42 -16.34 -14.57
N LEU A 10 10.52 -17.32 -14.53
CA LEU A 10 9.17 -17.15 -13.98
C LEU A 10 9.18 -16.83 -12.48
N LEU A 11 10.10 -17.44 -11.71
CA LEU A 11 10.27 -17.11 -10.29
C LEU A 11 10.76 -15.67 -10.11
N VAL A 12 11.77 -15.24 -10.88
CA VAL A 12 12.28 -13.86 -10.81
C VAL A 12 11.16 -12.88 -11.17
N ALA A 13 10.38 -13.18 -12.20
CA ALA A 13 9.22 -12.40 -12.59
C ALA A 13 8.19 -12.31 -11.45
N ALA A 14 7.85 -13.44 -10.83
CA ALA A 14 6.93 -13.51 -9.70
C ALA A 14 7.35 -12.60 -8.54
N VAL A 15 8.64 -12.65 -8.16
CA VAL A 15 9.17 -11.83 -7.07
C VAL A 15 9.16 -10.34 -7.43
N ALA A 16 9.63 -9.99 -8.62
CA ALA A 16 9.73 -8.61 -9.05
C ALA A 16 8.35 -7.96 -9.25
N ILE A 17 7.39 -8.67 -9.85
CA ILE A 17 6.01 -8.19 -10.00
C ILE A 17 5.33 -8.08 -8.62
N GLY A 18 5.49 -9.08 -7.75
CA GLY A 18 4.94 -9.02 -6.40
C GLY A 18 5.46 -7.82 -5.61
N MET A 19 6.76 -7.55 -5.70
CA MET A 19 7.40 -6.39 -5.07
C MET A 19 6.85 -5.08 -5.64
N SER A 20 6.68 -4.99 -6.97
CA SER A 20 6.09 -3.84 -7.65
C SER A 20 4.66 -3.57 -7.17
N ILE A 21 3.81 -4.60 -7.15
CA ILE A 21 2.41 -4.49 -6.67
C ILE A 21 2.37 -4.06 -5.20
N GLY A 22 3.24 -4.63 -4.35
CA GLY A 22 3.32 -4.24 -2.94
C GLY A 22 3.75 -2.78 -2.76
N ALA A 23 4.74 -2.31 -3.52
CA ALA A 23 5.18 -0.91 -3.48
C ALA A 23 4.08 0.05 -3.98
N TRP A 24 3.35 -0.32 -5.04
CA TRP A 24 2.18 0.42 -5.52
C TRP A 24 1.06 0.47 -4.47
N TRP A 25 0.81 -0.64 -3.78
CA TRP A 25 -0.19 -0.71 -2.72
C TRP A 25 0.16 0.21 -1.54
N LEU A 26 1.42 0.23 -1.12
CA LEU A 26 1.90 1.17 -0.10
C LEU A 26 1.71 2.63 -0.53
N ASP A 27 2.07 2.98 -1.77
CA ASP A 27 1.85 4.33 -2.28
C ASP A 27 0.36 4.70 -2.27
N ARG A 28 -0.53 3.80 -2.71
CA ARG A 28 -1.97 4.10 -2.81
C ARG A 28 -2.66 4.24 -1.46
N THR A 29 -2.22 3.48 -0.46
CA THR A 29 -2.90 3.38 0.85
C THR A 29 -2.31 4.32 1.88
N VAL A 30 -0.98 4.52 1.87
CA VAL A 30 -0.27 5.31 2.88
C VAL A 30 0.22 6.63 2.32
N PHE A 31 0.77 6.71 1.10
CA PHE A 31 1.40 7.94 0.61
C PHE A 31 0.51 8.85 -0.23
N SER A 32 -0.46 8.29 -0.94
CA SER A 32 -1.36 9.04 -1.82
C SER A 32 -2.81 8.57 -1.62
N PRO A 33 -3.34 8.62 -0.37
CA PRO A 33 -4.73 8.30 -0.14
C PRO A 33 -5.64 9.34 -0.82
N SER A 34 -6.81 8.88 -1.29
CA SER A 34 -7.84 9.78 -1.83
C SER A 34 -8.44 10.63 -0.71
N PRO A 35 -8.87 11.87 -1.00
CA PRO A 35 -9.57 12.68 0.00
C PRO A 35 -10.85 11.93 0.36
N SER A 36 -10.98 11.61 1.64
CA SER A 36 -12.16 10.91 2.16
C SER A 36 -12.38 11.33 3.61
N PRO A 37 -13.63 11.40 4.08
CA PRO A 37 -13.94 11.65 5.47
C PRO A 37 -13.20 10.67 6.39
N ASP A 38 -13.17 9.39 6.03
CA ASP A 38 -12.45 8.37 6.78
C ASP A 38 -10.93 8.60 6.89
N LEU A 39 -10.31 9.26 5.90
CA LEU A 39 -8.89 9.64 5.96
C LEU A 39 -8.69 10.74 6.99
N ALA A 40 -9.53 11.77 6.94
CA ALA A 40 -9.50 12.85 7.93
C ALA A 40 -9.81 12.34 9.32
N GLU A 41 -10.77 11.44 9.48
CA GLU A 41 -11.08 10.79 10.76
C GLU A 41 -9.85 10.03 11.29
N ALA A 42 -9.17 9.25 10.46
CA ALA A 42 -7.96 8.52 10.86
C ALA A 42 -6.80 9.44 11.26
N ILE A 43 -6.67 10.61 10.63
CA ILE A 43 -5.66 11.62 10.97
C ILE A 43 -6.06 12.38 12.25
N LEU A 44 -7.33 12.76 12.37
CA LEU A 44 -7.88 13.50 13.51
C LEU A 44 -8.00 12.64 14.76
N ASP A 45 -8.03 11.32 14.66
CA ASP A 45 -7.95 10.40 15.80
C ASP A 45 -6.58 10.49 16.52
N ASP A 46 -5.56 11.08 15.88
CA ASP A 46 -4.30 11.44 16.54
C ASP A 46 -4.45 12.68 17.40
N ALA A 47 -4.46 12.48 18.72
CA ALA A 47 -4.58 13.57 19.69
C ALA A 47 -3.45 14.61 19.55
N GLU A 48 -2.23 14.23 19.20
CA GLU A 48 -1.14 15.20 19.06
C GLU A 48 -1.35 16.08 17.83
N ILE A 49 -1.70 15.48 16.69
CA ILE A 49 -1.98 16.19 15.44
C ILE A 49 -3.22 17.06 15.60
N ARG A 50 -4.26 16.53 16.26
CA ARG A 50 -5.50 17.26 16.55
C ARG A 50 -5.24 18.47 17.43
N LEU A 51 -4.42 18.33 18.48
CA LEU A 51 -4.02 19.44 19.34
C LEU A 51 -3.21 20.50 18.58
N GLU A 52 -2.30 20.10 17.67
CA GLU A 52 -1.53 21.03 16.84
C GLU A 52 -2.43 21.84 15.90
N ILE A 53 -3.37 21.16 15.22
CA ILE A 53 -4.37 21.81 14.35
C ILE A 53 -5.25 22.75 15.16
N ASN A 54 -5.74 22.29 16.32
CA ASN A 54 -6.60 23.05 17.19
C ASN A 54 -5.91 24.33 17.68
N ALA A 55 -4.70 24.20 18.24
CA ALA A 55 -3.91 25.33 18.71
C ALA A 55 -3.68 26.35 17.59
N PHE A 56 -3.42 25.89 16.36
CA PHE A 56 -3.23 26.76 15.20
C PHE A 56 -4.51 27.53 14.83
N ILE A 57 -5.64 26.84 14.66
CA ILE A 57 -6.92 27.46 14.26
C ILE A 57 -7.39 28.42 15.35
N SER A 58 -7.30 28.00 16.61
CA SER A 58 -7.77 28.77 17.75
C SER A 58 -6.97 30.05 17.95
N ALA A 59 -5.64 29.99 17.89
CA ALA A 59 -4.78 31.17 18.01
C ALA A 59 -5.01 32.22 16.91
N ARG A 60 -5.48 31.80 15.74
CA ARG A 60 -5.67 32.69 14.56
C ARG A 60 -7.08 33.26 14.45
N THR A 61 -8.09 32.49 14.82
CA THR A 61 -9.49 32.86 14.53
C THR A 61 -10.18 33.47 15.75
N ALA A 62 -9.68 33.22 16.97
CA ALA A 62 -10.31 33.68 18.21
C ALA A 62 -10.57 35.19 18.25
N ALA A 63 -9.60 36.01 17.82
CA ALA A 63 -9.72 37.46 17.82
C ALA A 63 -10.86 37.97 16.90
N VAL A 64 -11.05 37.34 15.74
CA VAL A 64 -12.10 37.71 14.77
C VAL A 64 -13.48 37.28 15.27
N LEU A 65 -13.54 36.18 16.01
CA LEU A 65 -14.76 35.62 16.58
C LEU A 65 -15.15 36.27 17.92
N GLU A 66 -14.37 37.25 18.37
CA GLU A 66 -14.54 37.95 19.66
C GLU A 66 -14.53 36.98 20.86
N THR A 67 -13.70 35.93 20.79
CA THR A 67 -13.51 34.91 21.84
C THR A 67 -12.04 34.76 22.20
N THR A 68 -11.74 33.96 23.23
CA THR A 68 -10.37 33.62 23.59
C THR A 68 -9.89 32.36 22.84
N PRO A 69 -8.58 32.22 22.57
CA PRO A 69 -8.04 30.99 21.98
C PRO A 69 -8.35 29.73 22.80
N ASP A 70 -8.43 29.85 24.13
CA ASP A 70 -8.72 28.72 25.01
C ASP A 70 -10.18 28.26 24.89
N GLU A 71 -11.13 29.19 24.84
CA GLU A 71 -12.56 28.89 24.65
C GLU A 71 -12.83 28.28 23.26
N LEU A 72 -12.24 28.86 22.21
CA LEU A 72 -12.37 28.33 20.85
C LEU A 72 -11.72 26.95 20.74
N SER A 73 -10.58 26.74 21.41
CA SER A 73 -9.89 25.47 21.43
C SER A 73 -10.72 24.37 22.08
N ALA A 74 -11.36 24.67 23.22
CA ALA A 74 -12.27 23.75 23.88
C ALA A 74 -13.46 23.39 22.97
N PHE A 75 -14.06 24.38 22.31
CA PHE A 75 -15.16 24.15 21.37
C PHE A 75 -14.75 23.25 20.19
N LEU A 76 -13.61 23.51 19.56
CA LEU A 76 -13.13 22.72 18.43
C LEU A 76 -12.84 21.27 18.85
N GLU A 77 -12.22 21.07 20.00
CA GLU A 77 -11.91 19.73 20.54
C GLU A 77 -13.17 18.95 20.92
N GLU A 78 -14.21 19.61 21.44
CA GLU A 78 -15.42 18.92 21.90
C GLU A 78 -16.44 18.70 20.76
N SER A 79 -16.60 19.68 19.87
CA SER A 79 -17.77 19.76 18.98
C SER A 79 -17.47 19.60 17.49
N VAL A 80 -16.20 19.69 17.08
CA VAL A 80 -15.81 19.72 15.65
C VAL A 80 -14.83 18.61 15.32
N LEU A 81 -13.59 18.71 15.83
CA LEU A 81 -12.46 17.89 15.40
C LEU A 81 -12.64 16.38 15.59
N PRO A 82 -13.20 15.86 16.70
CA PRO A 82 -13.41 14.43 16.86
C PRO A 82 -14.70 13.92 16.17
N THR A 83 -15.51 14.82 15.59
CA THR A 83 -16.81 14.44 15.04
C THR A 83 -16.69 14.01 13.57
N PRO A 84 -17.51 13.05 13.10
CA PRO A 84 -17.54 12.68 11.69
C PRO A 84 -17.86 13.86 10.76
N GLY A 85 -18.69 14.80 11.23
CA GLY A 85 -18.99 16.03 10.48
C GLY A 85 -17.78 16.94 10.30
N GLY A 86 -16.93 17.08 11.33
CA GLY A 86 -15.67 17.81 11.21
C GLY A 86 -14.67 17.13 10.28
N ALA A 87 -14.62 15.79 10.28
CA ALA A 87 -13.77 15.03 9.36
C ALA A 87 -14.17 15.21 7.89
N VAL A 88 -15.47 15.34 7.59
CA VAL A 88 -15.95 15.64 6.22
C VAL A 88 -15.44 17.00 5.75
N GLU A 89 -15.58 18.04 6.57
CA GLU A 89 -15.16 19.40 6.22
C GLU A 89 -13.63 19.54 6.12
N LEU A 90 -12.90 18.77 6.92
CA LEU A 90 -11.44 18.78 6.94
C LEU A 90 -10.79 17.80 5.95
N ALA A 91 -11.56 16.98 5.23
CA ALA A 91 -11.03 15.92 4.37
C ALA A 91 -9.99 16.41 3.35
N GLU A 92 -10.28 17.49 2.65
CA GLU A 92 -9.39 18.07 1.64
C GLU A 92 -8.17 18.73 2.27
N PHE A 93 -8.37 19.47 3.37
CA PHE A 93 -7.27 20.08 4.12
C PHE A 93 -6.31 19.01 4.66
N MET A 94 -6.83 17.94 5.28
CA MET A 94 -6.01 16.85 5.82
C MET A 94 -5.25 16.11 4.74
N GLN A 95 -5.86 15.94 3.55
CA GLN A 95 -5.15 15.38 2.41
C GLN A 95 -3.98 16.28 1.98
N ARG A 96 -4.19 17.60 1.88
CA ARG A 96 -3.12 18.56 1.53
C ARG A 96 -2.00 18.54 2.59
N ALA A 97 -2.35 18.50 3.87
CA ALA A 97 -1.44 18.30 5.00
C ALA A 97 -0.59 17.05 4.84
N HIS A 98 -1.25 15.92 4.64
CA HIS A 98 -0.59 14.64 4.41
C HIS A 98 0.38 14.66 3.22
N LEU A 99 -0.04 15.23 2.09
CA LEU A 99 0.81 15.33 0.90
C LEU A 99 2.04 16.22 1.11
N ARG A 100 1.93 17.29 1.91
CA ARG A 100 3.05 18.14 2.27
C ARG A 100 4.02 17.44 3.21
N VAL A 101 3.52 16.73 4.22
CA VAL A 101 4.34 15.90 5.13
C VAL A 101 5.20 14.92 4.36
N LEU A 102 4.64 14.29 3.32
CA LEU A 102 5.33 13.36 2.45
C LEU A 102 6.27 14.02 1.42
N GLY A 103 6.35 15.35 1.40
CA GLY A 103 7.11 16.11 0.40
C GLY A 103 6.62 15.88 -1.02
N SER A 104 5.32 15.58 -1.19
CA SER A 104 4.65 15.54 -2.50
C SER A 104 4.30 16.90 -3.01
N ASN A 105 3.98 17.80 -2.09
CA ASN A 105 3.67 19.18 -2.37
C ASN A 105 4.57 20.06 -1.52
N ASP A 106 5.37 20.89 -2.16
CA ASP A 106 6.24 21.85 -1.48
C ASP A 106 5.48 23.18 -1.20
N ASP A 107 4.24 23.32 -1.70
CA ASP A 107 3.39 24.50 -1.47
C ASP A 107 2.90 24.58 -0.03
N SER A 108 2.99 25.79 0.53
CA SER A 108 2.45 26.12 1.84
C SER A 108 0.96 25.83 1.89
N ILE A 109 0.51 25.15 2.95
CA ILE A 109 -0.91 24.85 3.10
C ILE A 109 -1.58 26.08 3.68
N VAL A 110 -2.50 26.62 2.91
CA VAL A 110 -3.30 27.76 3.32
C VAL A 110 -4.70 27.28 3.64
N ILE A 111 -5.19 27.62 4.83
CA ILE A 111 -6.62 27.50 5.15
C ILE A 111 -7.29 28.75 4.60
N VAL A 112 -8.19 28.55 3.64
CA VAL A 112 -8.93 29.64 3.00
C VAL A 112 -10.03 30.10 3.97
N PRO A 113 -10.41 31.39 4.01
CA PRO A 113 -11.45 31.85 4.93
C PRO A 113 -12.79 31.13 4.77
N SER A 114 -13.13 30.68 3.57
CA SER A 114 -14.31 29.83 3.32
C SER A 114 -14.24 28.46 4.00
N GLU A 115 -13.04 27.90 4.19
CA GLU A 115 -12.83 26.66 4.94
C GLU A 115 -12.95 26.92 6.45
N LEU A 116 -12.42 28.05 6.94
CA LEU A 116 -12.55 28.44 8.35
C LEU A 116 -14.00 28.59 8.79
N VAL A 117 -14.86 29.20 7.96
CA VAL A 117 -16.30 29.31 8.24
C VAL A 117 -16.94 27.95 8.47
N ARG A 118 -16.57 26.94 7.66
CA ARG A 118 -17.13 25.59 7.80
C ARG A 118 -16.62 24.87 9.04
N ILE A 119 -15.34 25.05 9.38
CA ILE A 119 -14.70 24.41 10.54
C ILE A 119 -15.24 25.01 11.85
N VAL A 120 -15.23 26.34 11.94
CA VAL A 120 -15.66 27.08 13.14
C VAL A 120 -17.19 27.13 13.25
N ARG A 121 -17.90 26.96 12.12
CA ARG A 121 -19.36 27.11 12.02
C ARG A 121 -19.85 28.51 12.36
N ASP A 122 -19.05 29.52 12.04
CA ASP A 122 -19.36 30.95 12.22
C ASP A 122 -18.96 31.74 10.97
N GLU A 123 -19.90 32.52 10.42
CA GLU A 123 -19.68 33.34 9.21
C GLU A 123 -18.66 34.45 9.43
N ARG A 124 -18.48 34.92 10.67
CA ARG A 124 -17.47 35.93 11.03
C ARG A 124 -16.05 35.45 10.75
N ALA A 125 -15.82 34.13 10.71
CA ALA A 125 -14.52 33.56 10.36
C ALA A 125 -14.10 33.86 8.91
N TYR A 126 -15.01 34.32 8.05
CA TYR A 126 -14.67 34.74 6.69
C TYR A 126 -13.77 35.97 6.65
N ASP A 127 -13.87 36.84 7.66
CA ASP A 127 -13.05 38.04 7.76
C ASP A 127 -11.64 37.76 8.33
N ALA A 128 -11.36 36.52 8.72
CA ALA A 128 -10.02 36.11 9.11
C ALA A 128 -9.08 36.06 7.89
N GLU A 129 -7.86 36.57 8.06
CA GLU A 129 -6.84 36.48 7.01
C GLU A 129 -6.48 35.02 6.71
N ALA A 130 -6.24 34.71 5.43
CA ALA A 130 -5.82 33.39 4.99
C ALA A 130 -4.51 32.99 5.69
N ALA A 131 -4.53 31.86 6.41
CA ALA A 131 -3.45 31.47 7.30
C ALA A 131 -2.65 30.30 6.71
N THR A 132 -1.32 30.44 6.69
CA THR A 132 -0.42 29.35 6.31
C THR A 132 -0.18 28.45 7.51
N VAL A 133 -0.57 27.18 7.39
CA VAL A 133 -0.34 26.15 8.41
C VAL A 133 1.10 25.66 8.31
N PRO A 134 1.89 25.68 9.40
CA PRO A 134 3.28 25.24 9.41
C PRO A 134 3.36 23.71 9.42
N VAL A 135 2.91 23.05 8.36
CA VAL A 135 3.06 21.59 8.21
C VAL A 135 4.48 21.30 7.70
N PRO A 136 5.31 20.54 8.44
CA PRO A 136 6.69 20.26 8.05
C PRO A 136 6.75 19.24 6.92
N VAL A 137 7.79 19.32 6.09
CA VAL A 137 8.13 18.23 5.15
C VAL A 137 9.03 17.24 5.89
N ILE A 138 8.59 15.99 6.00
CA ILE A 138 9.39 14.94 6.64
C ILE A 138 10.28 14.27 5.59
N GLY A 139 11.59 14.50 5.69
CA GLY A 139 12.57 13.98 4.73
C GLY A 139 12.60 12.45 4.63
N THR A 140 12.39 11.74 5.74
CA THR A 140 12.34 10.27 5.78
C THR A 140 11.17 9.74 4.96
N LEU A 141 9.96 10.28 5.18
CA LEU A 141 8.76 9.92 4.44
C LEU A 141 8.85 10.28 2.95
N LYS A 142 9.41 11.47 2.62
CA LYS A 142 9.70 11.86 1.23
C LYS A 142 10.61 10.84 0.54
N THR A 143 11.64 10.37 1.26
CA THR A 143 12.57 9.35 0.77
C THR A 143 11.88 8.01 0.57
N PHE A 144 11.06 7.56 1.53
CA PHE A 144 10.29 6.32 1.42
C PHE A 144 9.35 6.33 0.22
N ARG A 145 8.58 7.41 0.06
CA ARG A 145 7.67 7.57 -1.08
C ARG A 145 8.41 7.54 -2.41
N THR A 146 9.49 8.31 -2.51
CA THR A 146 10.33 8.35 -3.72
C THR A 146 10.90 6.96 -4.03
N THR A 147 11.39 6.26 -3.01
CA THR A 147 11.95 4.91 -3.12
C THR A 147 10.88 3.90 -3.55
N ALA A 148 9.69 3.93 -2.95
CA ALA A 148 8.57 3.07 -3.32
C ALA A 148 8.15 3.28 -4.79
N GLY A 149 8.10 4.54 -5.24
CA GLY A 149 7.82 4.87 -6.64
C GLY A 149 8.88 4.31 -7.61
N TRP A 150 10.16 4.33 -7.23
CA TRP A 150 11.23 3.71 -8.02
C TRP A 150 11.17 2.19 -8.00
N ILE A 151 10.91 1.57 -6.84
CA ILE A 151 10.72 0.13 -6.70
C ILE A 151 9.60 -0.35 -7.62
N PHE A 152 8.45 0.34 -7.61
CA PHE A 152 7.32 0.01 -8.47
C PHE A 152 7.73 -0.04 -9.95
N ARG A 153 8.39 1.00 -10.45
CA ARG A 153 8.80 1.12 -11.85
C ARG A 153 9.87 0.12 -12.25
N ILE A 154 10.94 0.00 -11.45
CA ILE A 154 12.09 -0.86 -11.77
C ILE A 154 11.71 -2.33 -11.62
N ALA A 155 11.11 -2.72 -10.49
CA ALA A 155 10.71 -4.11 -10.26
C ALA A 155 9.59 -4.52 -11.23
N GLY A 156 8.66 -3.62 -11.54
CA GLY A 156 7.64 -3.85 -12.56
C GLY A 156 8.25 -4.10 -13.95
N GLY A 157 9.19 -3.25 -14.36
CA GLY A 157 9.91 -3.41 -15.63
C GLY A 157 10.69 -4.73 -15.72
N ILE A 158 11.51 -5.04 -14.72
CA ILE A 158 12.27 -6.30 -14.64
C ILE A 158 11.31 -7.50 -14.62
N GLY A 159 10.22 -7.41 -13.86
CA GLY A 159 9.21 -8.45 -13.74
C GLY A 159 8.54 -8.77 -15.07
N ILE A 160 8.14 -7.75 -15.83
CA ILE A 160 7.53 -7.92 -17.16
C ILE A 160 8.56 -8.51 -18.14
N LEU A 161 9.79 -8.00 -18.17
CA LEU A 161 10.83 -8.50 -19.08
C LEU A 161 11.16 -9.97 -18.81
N THR A 162 11.32 -10.35 -17.54
CA THR A 162 11.61 -11.73 -17.15
C THR A 162 10.41 -12.66 -17.36
N LEU A 163 9.19 -12.18 -17.18
CA LEU A 163 7.97 -12.92 -17.51
C LEU A 163 7.93 -13.24 -19.01
N LEU A 164 8.13 -12.23 -19.86
CA LEU A 164 8.13 -12.39 -21.31
C LEU A 164 9.24 -13.35 -21.77
N ALA A 165 10.46 -13.18 -21.24
CA ALA A 165 11.57 -14.09 -21.52
C ALA A 165 11.24 -15.53 -21.10
N GLY A 166 10.66 -15.70 -19.91
CA GLY A 166 10.21 -17.00 -19.40
C GLY A 166 9.18 -17.65 -20.32
N LEU A 167 8.20 -16.89 -20.81
CA LEU A 167 7.18 -17.39 -21.75
C LEU A 167 7.77 -17.76 -23.12
N VAL A 168 8.72 -16.97 -23.64
CA VAL A 168 9.40 -17.24 -24.93
C VAL A 168 10.20 -18.53 -24.88
N THR A 169 10.76 -18.90 -23.72
CA THR A 169 11.46 -20.18 -23.54
C THR A 169 10.56 -21.41 -23.56
N ARG A 170 9.25 -21.23 -23.84
CA ARG A 170 8.23 -22.28 -23.97
C ARG A 170 8.17 -23.17 -22.73
N PRO A 171 7.74 -22.62 -21.59
CA PRO A 171 7.68 -23.36 -20.34
C PRO A 171 6.69 -24.51 -20.45
N TYR A 172 6.96 -25.59 -19.73
CA TYR A 172 5.98 -26.68 -19.61
C TYR A 172 4.74 -26.18 -18.87
N ARG A 173 3.57 -26.78 -19.13
CA ARG A 173 2.31 -26.38 -18.47
C ARG A 173 2.42 -26.42 -16.94
N SER A 174 3.13 -27.40 -16.39
CA SER A 174 3.39 -27.52 -14.95
C SER A 174 4.24 -26.36 -14.41
N GLU A 175 5.21 -25.86 -15.18
CA GLU A 175 6.04 -24.72 -14.82
C GLU A 175 5.25 -23.42 -14.84
N LEU A 176 4.34 -23.26 -15.81
CA LEU A 176 3.48 -22.09 -15.89
C LEU A 176 2.52 -22.01 -14.70
N VAL A 177 1.86 -23.13 -14.34
CA VAL A 177 1.00 -23.20 -13.14
C VAL A 177 1.79 -22.89 -11.87
N ARG A 178 3.01 -23.44 -11.76
CA ARG A 178 3.90 -23.14 -10.64
C ARG A 178 4.33 -21.67 -10.61
N GLY A 179 4.63 -21.06 -11.77
CA GLY A 179 4.99 -19.65 -11.85
C GLY A 179 3.85 -18.73 -11.41
N ILE A 180 2.60 -19.04 -11.79
CA ILE A 180 1.42 -18.32 -11.30
C ILE A 180 1.28 -18.49 -9.79
N ALA A 181 1.47 -19.71 -9.27
CA ALA A 181 1.45 -19.95 -7.83
C ALA A 181 2.50 -19.10 -7.09
N GLU A 182 3.74 -19.11 -7.58
CA GLU A 182 4.84 -18.30 -7.02
C GLU A 182 4.55 -16.79 -7.11
N LEU A 183 3.92 -16.31 -8.19
CA LEU A 183 3.47 -14.92 -8.35
C LEU A 183 2.43 -14.53 -7.29
N LEU A 184 1.38 -15.35 -7.11
CA LEU A 184 0.33 -15.06 -6.13
C LEU A 184 0.91 -15.05 -4.71
N MET A 185 1.71 -16.06 -4.36
CA MET A 185 2.35 -16.12 -3.04
C MET A 185 3.29 -14.92 -2.82
N SER A 186 4.12 -14.60 -3.81
CA SER A 186 5.05 -13.47 -3.68
C SER A 186 4.32 -12.14 -3.57
N THR A 187 3.22 -11.95 -4.31
CA THR A 187 2.40 -10.74 -4.22
C THR A 187 1.79 -10.60 -2.83
N GLY A 188 1.22 -11.68 -2.28
CA GLY A 188 0.68 -11.66 -0.91
C GLY A 188 1.74 -11.32 0.15
N VAL A 189 2.94 -11.90 0.05
CA VAL A 189 4.05 -11.58 0.96
C VAL A 189 4.46 -10.11 0.86
N TRP A 190 4.62 -9.57 -0.36
CA TRP A 190 5.00 -8.17 -0.54
C TRP A 190 3.90 -7.18 -0.18
N MET A 191 2.62 -7.56 -0.33
CA MET A 191 1.50 -6.76 0.19
C MET A 191 1.56 -6.62 1.71
N VAL A 192 1.87 -7.69 2.45
CA VAL A 192 2.05 -7.59 3.92
C VAL A 192 3.31 -6.80 4.25
N ALA A 193 4.42 -7.06 3.56
CA ALA A 193 5.67 -6.36 3.81
C ALA A 193 5.53 -4.84 3.62
N PHE A 194 5.01 -4.39 2.47
CA PHE A 194 4.89 -2.96 2.17
C PHE A 194 3.61 -2.33 2.69
N GLY A 195 2.47 -3.03 2.68
CA GLY A 195 1.20 -2.48 3.15
C GLY A 195 1.00 -2.50 4.67
N TYR A 196 1.82 -3.25 5.40
CA TYR A 196 1.74 -3.33 6.87
C TYR A 196 3.11 -3.20 7.52
N ALA A 197 4.06 -4.11 7.27
CA ALA A 197 5.27 -4.19 8.08
C ALA A 197 6.17 -2.95 7.98
N VAL A 198 6.37 -2.41 6.77
CA VAL A 198 7.17 -1.19 6.55
C VAL A 198 6.55 0.04 7.23
N PRO A 199 5.30 0.44 6.93
CA PRO A 199 4.72 1.62 7.54
C PRO A 199 4.48 1.47 9.06
N VAL A 200 4.19 0.26 9.56
CA VAL A 200 3.92 0.04 11.00
C VAL A 200 5.20 -0.06 11.83
N HIS A 201 6.27 -0.67 11.31
CA HIS A 201 7.47 -0.96 12.11
C HIS A 201 8.71 -0.21 11.64
N VAL A 202 8.89 0.00 10.35
CA VAL A 202 10.12 0.60 9.81
C VAL A 202 10.05 2.12 9.90
N VAL A 203 8.92 2.72 9.53
CA VAL A 203 8.77 4.20 9.57
C VAL A 203 8.91 4.74 11.00
N PRO A 204 8.21 4.22 12.02
CA PRO A 204 8.32 4.75 13.39
C PRO A 204 9.68 4.45 14.04
N ALA A 205 10.42 3.45 13.55
CA ALA A 205 11.75 3.15 14.05
C ALA A 205 12.83 4.13 13.55
N ILE A 206 12.55 4.88 12.49
CA ILE A 206 13.51 5.78 11.83
C ILE A 206 13.21 7.25 12.16
N ASP A 207 11.95 7.59 12.44
CA ASP A 207 11.53 8.97 12.66
C ASP A 207 10.54 9.07 13.83
N ASN A 208 10.81 10.02 14.75
CA ASN A 208 10.01 10.28 15.95
C ASN A 208 9.16 11.56 15.82
N ASN A 209 9.08 12.15 14.63
CA ASN A 209 8.20 13.31 14.39
C ASN A 209 6.73 12.90 14.58
N THR A 210 5.93 13.75 15.23
CA THR A 210 4.48 13.56 15.41
C THR A 210 3.76 13.18 14.11
N TRP A 211 4.09 13.85 13.00
CA TRP A 211 3.49 13.58 11.69
C TRP A 211 3.98 12.26 11.05
N ALA A 212 5.10 11.68 11.51
CA ALA A 212 5.54 10.35 11.08
C ALA A 212 4.62 9.23 11.63
N GLY A 213 3.92 9.51 12.74
CA GLY A 213 2.89 8.65 13.32
C GLY A 213 1.68 8.42 12.42
N LEU A 214 1.51 9.18 11.33
CA LEU A 214 0.44 8.97 10.37
C LEU A 214 0.59 7.68 9.56
N ALA A 215 1.81 7.36 9.13
CA ALA A 215 2.06 6.18 8.31
C ALA A 215 1.60 4.86 8.97
N PRO A 216 1.95 4.54 10.25
CA PRO A 216 1.49 3.32 10.90
C PRO A 216 -0.03 3.31 11.09
N ARG A 217 -0.67 4.45 11.41
CA ARG A 217 -2.13 4.53 11.60
C ARG A 217 -2.90 4.27 10.31
N LEU A 218 -2.48 4.88 9.21
CA LEU A 218 -3.08 4.65 7.89
C LEU A 218 -2.90 3.19 7.44
N ALA A 219 -1.72 2.61 7.70
CA ALA A 219 -1.49 1.20 7.43
C ALA A 219 -2.36 0.27 8.28
N LEU A 220 -2.52 0.56 9.58
CA LEU A 220 -3.40 -0.21 10.48
C LEU A 220 -4.87 -0.14 10.05
N ARG A 221 -5.34 1.01 9.57
CA ARG A 221 -6.70 1.16 9.02
C ARG A 221 -6.94 0.24 7.83
N VAL A 222 -5.98 0.16 6.91
CA VAL A 222 -6.09 -0.65 5.69
C VAL A 222 -5.56 -2.08 5.92
N ALA A 223 -5.13 -2.42 7.14
CA ALA A 223 -4.57 -3.72 7.48
C ALA A 223 -5.57 -4.87 7.26
N PRO A 224 -6.86 -4.79 7.65
CA PRO A 224 -7.80 -5.89 7.41
C PRO A 224 -7.93 -6.24 5.93
N THR A 225 -8.02 -5.21 5.07
CA THR A 225 -8.08 -5.40 3.61
C THR A 225 -6.77 -5.92 3.04
N THR A 226 -5.64 -5.42 3.52
CA THR A 226 -4.29 -5.82 3.05
C THR A 226 -4.00 -7.27 3.43
N ILE A 227 -4.21 -7.62 4.70
CA ILE A 227 -4.00 -8.97 5.23
C ILE A 227 -5.01 -9.93 4.61
N GLY A 228 -6.28 -9.56 4.50
CA GLY A 228 -7.31 -10.38 3.86
C GLY A 228 -6.94 -10.72 2.41
N ALA A 229 -6.56 -9.71 1.61
CA ALA A 229 -6.11 -9.91 0.24
C ALA A 229 -4.85 -10.78 0.17
N ALA A 230 -3.86 -10.53 1.04
CA ALA A 230 -2.64 -11.32 1.10
C ALA A 230 -2.91 -12.80 1.44
N VAL A 231 -3.80 -13.08 2.40
CA VAL A 231 -4.20 -14.43 2.77
C VAL A 231 -4.85 -15.14 1.59
N VAL A 232 -5.77 -14.49 0.88
CA VAL A 232 -6.42 -15.07 -0.32
C VAL A 232 -5.38 -15.37 -1.40
N LEU A 233 -4.45 -14.46 -1.67
CA LEU A 233 -3.39 -14.64 -2.65
C LEU A 233 -2.46 -15.80 -2.29
N VAL A 234 -2.01 -15.87 -1.04
CA VAL A 234 -1.12 -16.95 -0.56
C VAL A 234 -1.84 -18.29 -0.57
N ALA A 235 -3.09 -18.36 -0.10
CA ALA A 235 -3.88 -19.58 -0.11
C ALA A 235 -4.17 -20.07 -1.55
N GLY A 236 -4.55 -19.17 -2.44
CA GLY A 236 -4.74 -19.47 -3.87
C GLY A 236 -3.46 -19.95 -4.54
N GLY A 237 -2.34 -19.29 -4.26
CA GLY A 237 -1.01 -19.71 -4.72
C GLY A 237 -0.62 -21.09 -4.20
N LEU A 238 -0.85 -21.37 -2.91
CA LEU A 238 -0.58 -22.68 -2.31
C LEU A 238 -1.43 -23.79 -2.96
N ALA A 239 -2.72 -23.53 -3.19
CA ALA A 239 -3.62 -24.48 -3.85
C ALA A 239 -3.14 -24.81 -5.28
N LEU A 240 -2.72 -23.80 -6.05
CA LEU A 240 -2.14 -23.99 -7.38
C LEU A 240 -0.81 -24.76 -7.33
N LEU A 241 0.03 -24.48 -6.34
CA LEU A 241 1.29 -25.19 -6.15
C LEU A 241 1.05 -26.69 -5.88
N LEU A 242 0.11 -27.01 -5.00
CA LEU A 242 -0.30 -28.39 -4.71
C LEU A 242 -0.94 -29.09 -5.93
N ALA A 243 -1.75 -28.37 -6.71
CA ALA A 243 -2.33 -28.88 -7.96
C ALA A 243 -1.23 -29.19 -9.01
N SER A 244 -0.19 -28.34 -9.08
CA SER A 244 0.93 -28.56 -10.00
C SER A 244 1.72 -29.84 -9.67
N LEU A 245 1.82 -30.20 -8.38
CA LEU A 245 2.53 -31.39 -7.90
C LEU A 245 1.72 -32.67 -8.13
N SER A 246 0.40 -32.62 -8.00
CA SER A 246 -0.47 -33.81 -8.15
C SER A 246 -0.70 -34.21 -9.61
N GLY A 247 -0.66 -33.26 -10.56
CA GLY A 247 -0.84 -33.51 -11.99
C GLY A 247 0.25 -34.39 -12.63
N GLY A 248 1.45 -34.46 -12.04
CA GLY A 248 2.59 -35.21 -12.58
C GLY A 248 2.54 -36.74 -12.37
N ARG A 249 1.68 -37.26 -11.48
CA ARG A 249 1.67 -38.69 -11.10
C ARG A 249 0.73 -39.58 -11.92
N ARG A 250 0.00 -39.05 -12.91
CA ARG A 250 -1.14 -39.78 -13.54
C ARG A 250 -0.90 -40.47 -14.88
N ARG A 251 0.31 -40.55 -15.45
CA ARG A 251 0.54 -41.38 -16.65
C ARG A 251 1.90 -42.07 -16.62
N ASN A 252 1.87 -43.35 -16.23
CA ASN A 252 2.66 -44.46 -16.79
C ASN A 252 2.09 -45.79 -16.28
N TRP A 253 0.78 -46.00 -16.45
CA TRP A 253 0.11 -47.29 -16.16
C TRP A 253 -0.07 -48.15 -17.41
N SER A 254 0.87 -47.98 -18.34
CA SER A 254 1.02 -48.80 -19.53
C SER A 254 2.49 -48.77 -19.92
N SER A 255 3.36 -49.27 -19.04
CA SER A 255 4.55 -49.94 -19.55
C SER A 255 4.03 -51.06 -20.45
N PRO A 256 4.29 -51.07 -21.77
CA PRO A 256 3.95 -52.23 -22.56
C PRO A 256 4.67 -53.41 -21.92
N ILE A 257 3.90 -54.44 -21.57
CA ILE A 257 4.40 -55.77 -21.24
C ILE A 257 5.45 -56.10 -22.31
N PRO A 258 6.68 -56.51 -21.97
CA PRO A 258 7.61 -57.01 -22.98
C PRO A 258 6.93 -58.22 -23.61
N ALA A 259 6.34 -58.02 -24.79
CA ALA A 259 5.81 -59.12 -25.57
C ALA A 259 7.03 -59.98 -25.90
N MET A 260 7.09 -61.16 -25.26
CA MET A 260 7.83 -62.30 -25.75
C MET A 260 7.44 -62.49 -27.22
N GLN A 261 8.23 -61.96 -28.15
CA GLN A 261 8.14 -62.36 -29.54
C GLN A 261 9.03 -63.58 -29.70
N ASN A 262 8.48 -64.70 -29.24
CA ASN A 262 8.88 -66.02 -29.67
C ASN A 262 8.57 -66.11 -31.17
N ARG A 263 9.61 -66.07 -32.00
CA ARG A 263 9.55 -66.64 -33.35
C ARG A 263 10.97 -66.95 -33.83
N ASP A 264 11.37 -68.20 -33.55
CA ASP A 264 12.10 -69.02 -34.51
C ASP A 264 11.52 -68.83 -35.92
N GLN A 265 12.39 -68.95 -36.94
CA GLN A 265 12.20 -68.88 -38.40
C GLN A 265 12.93 -67.64 -38.99
N HIS A 266 14.01 -67.71 -39.77
CA HIS A 266 14.44 -68.70 -40.75
C HIS A 266 15.93 -68.53 -41.17
N ARG A 267 16.60 -69.68 -41.37
CA ARG A 267 17.48 -70.08 -42.50
C ARG A 267 18.84 -69.37 -42.74
N TRP A 268 19.92 -70.14 -42.48
CA TRP A 268 20.97 -70.60 -43.41
C TRP A 268 21.39 -69.65 -44.55
N SER A 269 22.60 -69.09 -44.43
CA SER A 269 23.72 -69.20 -45.37
C SER A 269 25.01 -68.76 -44.69
#